data_AF-A0A846PD46-F1
#
_entry.id   AF-A0A846PD46-F1
#
_cell.length_a   1.000
_cell.length_b   1.000
_cell.length_c   1.000
_cell.angle_alpha   90.00
_cell.angle_beta   90.00
_cell.angle_gamma   90.00
#
_symmetry.space_group_name_H-M   'P 1'
#
loop_
_entity.id
_entity.type
_entity.pdbx_description
1 polymer ?
#
loop_
_entity_poly.entity_id
_entity_poly.type
_entity_poly.pdbx_seq_one_letter_code
_entity_poly.pdbx_strand_id
1 'polypeptide(L)' 'MIEPTETFEKEELDRFIEAMRKICEEAYSRPAKVSSAPHNTAIPRLDEVKASHPRTMALSWRMWSKRKGQDLWSYRARK' A
#
# COMPACT_ATOMS: atom_id res chain seq x y z
N MET A 1 -13.50 9.53 -7.09
CA MET A 1 -14.70 9.62 -6.24
C MET A 1 -14.25 10.20 -4.91
N ILE A 2 -14.88 11.27 -4.43
CA ILE A 2 -14.57 11.92 -3.15
C ILE A 2 -15.87 11.95 -2.36
N GLU A 3 -15.88 11.33 -1.18
CA GLU A 3 -17.04 11.23 -0.29
C GLU A 3 -16.61 11.66 1.12
N PRO A 4 -16.72 12.96 1.47
CA PRO A 4 -16.59 13.37 2.85
C PRO A 4 -17.86 12.98 3.61
N THR A 5 -17.71 12.24 4.70
CA THR A 5 -18.82 11.95 5.61
C THR A 5 -19.12 13.16 6.49
N GLU A 6 -20.24 13.13 7.19
CA GLU A 6 -20.77 14.23 8.01
C GLU A 6 -19.91 14.56 9.23
N THR A 7 -18.99 13.67 9.63
CA THR A 7 -18.14 13.86 10.82
C THR A 7 -16.94 14.78 10.56
N PHE A 8 -16.58 15.05 9.31
CA PHE A 8 -15.45 15.91 8.99
C PHE A 8 -15.79 17.39 9.19
N GLU A 9 -14.90 18.10 9.88
CA GLU A 9 -15.01 19.55 10.04
C GLU A 9 -14.62 20.27 8.74
N LYS A 10 -15.09 21.51 8.57
CA LYS A 10 -14.76 22.32 7.37
C LYS A 10 -13.25 22.45 7.18
N GLU A 11 -12.52 22.61 8.28
CA GLU A 11 -11.08 22.80 8.31
C GLU A 11 -10.33 21.55 7.78
N GLU A 12 -10.88 20.35 7.98
CA GLU A 12 -10.33 19.12 7.41
C GLU A 12 -10.52 19.06 5.90
N LEU A 13 -11.69 19.49 5.42
CA LEU A 13 -11.98 19.58 4.00
C LEU A 13 -11.08 20.62 3.31
N ASP A 14 -10.86 21.77 3.94
CA ASP A 14 -9.95 22.80 3.43
C ASP A 14 -8.51 22.27 3.33
N ARG A 15 -8.04 21.51 4.34
CA ARG A 15 -6.72 20.87 4.31
C ARG A 15 -6.61 19.84 3.17
N PHE A 16 -7.66 19.05 2.94
CA PHE A 16 -7.70 18.12 1.82
C PHE A 16 -7.62 18.83 0.47
N ILE A 17 -8.38 19.92 0.28
CA ILE A 17 -8.36 20.74 -0.93
C ILE A 17 -6.96 21.28 -1.19
N GLU A 18 -6.29 21.82 -0.16
CA GLU A 18 -4.94 22.35 -0.30
C GLU A 18 -3.93 21.27 -0.68
N ALA A 19 -4.02 20.08 -0.08
CA ALA A 19 -3.19 18.94 -0.47
C ALA A 19 -3.41 18.55 -1.94
N MET A 20 -4.67 18.52 -2.40
CA MET A 20 -5.00 18.21 -3.80
C MET A 20 -4.47 19.26 -4.78
N ARG A 21 -4.56 20.55 -4.43
CA ARG A 21 -3.98 21.65 -5.23
C ARG A 21 -2.48 21.48 -5.39
N LYS A 22 -1.79 21.18 -4.29
CA LYS A 22 -0.35 20.92 -4.29
C LYS A 22 0.02 19.69 -5.12
N ILE A 23 -0.73 18.59 -5.02
CA ILE A 23 -0.51 17.40 -5.85
C ILE A 23 -0.68 17.74 -7.33
N CYS A 24 -1.69 18.53 -7.68
CA CYS A 24 -1.92 18.98 -9.05
C CYS A 24 -0.72 19.79 -9.58
N GLU A 25 -0.27 20.79 -8.83
CA GLU A 25 0.92 21.57 -9.18
C GLU A 25 2.18 20.69 -9.32
N GLU A 26 2.39 19.76 -8.38
CA GLU A 26 3.51 18.82 -8.40
C GLU A 26 3.42 17.86 -9.61
N ALA A 27 2.23 17.43 -10.01
CA ALA A 27 2.05 16.57 -11.16
C ALA A 27 2.45 17.27 -12.47
N TYR A 28 2.17 18.56 -12.62
CA TYR A 28 2.59 19.34 -13.80
C TYR A 28 4.05 19.76 -13.75
N SER A 29 4.54 20.22 -12.59
CA SER A 29 5.89 20.78 -12.47
C SER A 29 6.98 19.74 -12.22
N ARG A 30 6.67 18.67 -11.47
CA ARG A 30 7.60 17.63 -11.02
C ARG A 30 6.93 16.24 -11.04
N PRO A 31 6.52 15.72 -12.21
CA PRO A 31 5.69 14.51 -12.31
C PRO A 31 6.27 13.28 -11.59
N ALA A 32 7.60 13.14 -11.63
CA ALA A 32 8.31 12.03 -10.97
C ALA A 32 8.04 11.95 -9.47
N LYS A 33 7.84 13.10 -8.80
CA LYS A 33 7.56 13.15 -7.35
C LYS A 33 6.23 12.47 -7.01
N VAL A 34 5.22 12.67 -7.85
CA VAL A 34 3.88 12.09 -7.70
C VAL A 34 3.87 10.63 -8.11
N SER A 35 4.47 10.30 -9.26
CA SER A 35 4.45 8.92 -9.78
C SER A 35 5.25 7.95 -8.91
N SER A 36 6.33 8.41 -8.25
CA SER A 36 7.13 7.58 -7.34
C SER A 36 6.62 7.52 -5.90
N ALA A 37 5.58 8.30 -5.54
CA ALA A 37 4.97 8.24 -4.21
C ALA A 37 4.40 6.83 -3.92
N PRO A 38 4.26 6.40 -2.65
CA PRO A 38 4.57 7.13 -1.41
C PRO A 38 6.06 7.08 -1.02
N HIS A 39 6.50 8.10 -0.26
CA HIS A 39 7.91 8.28 0.14
C HIS A 39 8.19 8.05 1.63
N ASN A 40 7.18 8.17 2.49
CA ASN A 40 7.33 8.11 3.94
C ASN A 40 6.29 7.18 4.59
N THR A 41 6.04 6.04 3.95
CA THR A 41 5.18 4.97 4.47
C THR A 41 6.05 3.80 4.91
N ALA A 42 5.56 2.97 5.84
CA ALA A 42 6.31 1.84 6.38
C ALA A 42 6.82 0.85 5.31
N ILE A 43 6.09 0.76 4.19
CA ILE A 43 6.49 0.02 2.99
C ILE A 43 6.24 0.89 1.75
N PRO A 44 6.99 0.68 0.65
CA PRO A 44 6.77 1.36 -0.63
C PRO A 44 5.56 0.77 -1.38
N ARG A 45 5.31 1.26 -2.60
CA ARG A 45 4.28 0.72 -3.50
C ARG A 45 4.46 -0.79 -3.70
N LEU A 46 3.37 -1.53 -3.57
CA LEU A 46 3.33 -2.99 -3.71
C LEU A 46 3.49 -3.41 -5.17
N ASP A 47 4.12 -4.56 -5.39
CA ASP A 47 4.18 -5.23 -6.69
C ASP A 47 2.90 -6.07 -6.88
N GLU A 48 1.87 -5.45 -7.46
CA GLU A 48 0.56 -6.05 -7.68
C GLU A 48 0.61 -7.22 -8.67
N VAL A 49 1.49 -7.16 -9.67
CA VAL A 49 1.67 -8.23 -10.65
C VAL A 49 2.16 -9.48 -9.95
N LYS A 50 3.21 -9.35 -9.13
CA LYS A 50 3.73 -10.46 -8.34
C LYS A 50 2.74 -10.95 -7.29
N ALA A 51 1.97 -10.06 -6.67
CA ALA A 51 0.97 -10.44 -5.68
C ALA A 51 -0.14 -11.31 -6.28
N SER A 52 -0.60 -10.99 -7.50
CA SER A 52 -1.70 -11.68 -8.18
C SER A 52 -1.26 -12.84 -9.07
N HIS A 53 0.03 -12.96 -9.38
CA HIS A 53 0.52 -14.00 -10.29
C HIS A 53 0.52 -15.39 -9.60
N PRO A 54 -0.04 -16.46 -10.21
CA PRO A 54 -0.22 -17.77 -9.56
C PRO A 54 1.06 -18.39 -8.98
N ARG A 55 2.21 -18.13 -9.63
CA ARG A 55 3.52 -18.63 -9.17
C ARG A 55 4.07 -17.92 -7.94
N THR A 56 3.59 -16.74 -7.58
CA THR A 56 4.17 -15.89 -6.52
C THR A 56 3.15 -15.48 -5.46
N MET A 57 1.86 -15.54 -5.77
CA MET A 57 0.76 -15.31 -4.84
C MET A 57 0.91 -16.16 -3.57
N ALA A 58 0.56 -15.58 -2.43
CA ALA A 58 0.49 -16.27 -1.15
C ALA A 58 -0.77 -15.83 -0.39
N LEU A 59 -1.73 -16.75 -0.22
CA LEU A 59 -3.04 -16.47 0.38
C LEU A 59 -3.07 -16.70 1.89
N SER A 60 -2.03 -17.32 2.45
CA SER A 60 -1.89 -17.53 3.89
C SER A 60 -0.43 -17.46 4.29
N TRP A 61 -0.19 -17.14 5.55
CA TRP A 61 1.15 -17.16 6.13
C TRP A 61 1.84 -18.53 5.93
N ARG A 62 1.12 -19.64 6.13
CA ARG A 62 1.66 -20.99 5.93
C ARG A 62 2.11 -21.23 4.48
N MET A 63 1.35 -20.76 3.50
CA MET A 63 1.70 -20.87 2.09
C MET A 63 2.94 -20.04 1.76
N TRP A 64 3.02 -18.82 2.30
CA TRP A 64 4.19 -17.95 2.17
C TRP A 64 5.44 -18.59 2.80
N SER A 65 5.34 -19.06 4.05
CA SER A 65 6.47 -19.67 4.78
C SER A 65 6.98 -20.93 4.08
N LYS A 66 6.09 -21.82 3.60
CA LYS A 66 6.48 -23.00 2.81
C LYS A 66 7.26 -22.61 1.55
N ARG A 67 6.80 -21.60 0.81
CA ARG A 67 7.48 -21.10 -0.40
C ARG A 67 8.84 -20.46 -0.10
N LYS A 68 9.00 -19.86 1.08
CA LYS A 68 10.27 -19.30 1.57
C LYS A 68 11.21 -20.34 2.17
N GLY A 69 10.86 -21.63 2.15
CA GLY A 69 11.66 -22.68 2.78
C GLY A 69 11.70 -22.60 4.32
N GLN A 70 10.81 -21.80 4.92
CA GLN A 70 10.67 -21.63 6.35
C GLN A 70 9.55 -22.55 6.85
N ASP A 71 9.75 -23.86 6.87
CA ASP A 71 8.75 -24.77 7.47
C ASP A 71 8.84 -24.75 9.00
N LEU A 72 8.40 -23.64 9.59
CA LEU A 72 8.32 -23.42 11.04
C LEU A 72 7.31 -24.35 11.73
N TRP A 73 6.45 -25.05 10.97
CA TRP A 73 5.44 -25.96 11.49
C TRP A 73 5.91 -27.41 11.63
N SER A 74 7.02 -27.78 10.97
CA SER A 74 7.70 -29.07 11.18
C SER A 74 8.20 -29.30 12.61
N TYR A 75 8.24 -28.24 13.44
CA TYR A 75 8.63 -28.31 14.84
C TYR A 75 7.46 -28.61 15.79
N ARG A 76 6.23 -28.23 15.43
CA ARG A 76 5.03 -28.43 16.28
C ARG A 76 4.37 -29.80 16.11
N ALA A 77 4.55 -30.49 14.99
CA ALA A 77 3.98 -31.81 14.74
C ALA A 77 4.79 -32.99 15.35
N ARG A 78 5.87 -32.68 16.08
CA ARG A 78 6.76 -33.66 16.74
C ARG A 78 6.60 -33.70 18.27
N LYS A 79 5.51 -33.12 18.80
CA LYS A 79 5.08 -33.31 20.18
C LYS A 79 3.70 -33.95 20.19
#